data_AF-A0A938G9D3-F1
#
_entry.id   AF-A0A938G9D3-F1
#
_cell.length_a   1.000
_cell.length_b   1.000
_cell.length_c   1.000
_cell.angle_alpha   90.00
_cell.angle_beta   90.00
_cell.angle_gamma   90.00
#
_symmetry.space_group_name_H-M   'P 1'
#
loop_
_entity.id
_entity.type
_entity.pdbx_description
1 polymer ?
#
loop_
_entity_poly.entity_id
_entity_poly.type
_entity_poly.pdbx_seq_one_letter_code
_entity_poly.pdbx_strand_id
1 'polypeptide(L)'
;MPTPPTPTTHLLPKGPVTLAESYALCKQFNKRHGTTYYWSTKVLPPDKRPHVHALYGFCRYADDIVDDLGPVPVAEREAALASFGERFFRDLRAGSSSDPVLMAVVDTVRKF
;
A
#
# COMPACT_ATOMS: atom_id res chain seq x y z
N MET A 1 16.32 -6.18 -15.37
CA MET A 1 15.27 -7.11 -14.89
C MET A 1 13.94 -6.62 -15.43
N PRO A 2 13.02 -7.50 -15.88
CA PRO A 2 11.70 -7.05 -16.30
C PRO A 2 10.97 -6.41 -15.12
N THR A 3 10.38 -5.25 -15.35
CA THR A 3 9.59 -4.52 -14.36
C THR A 3 8.36 -5.36 -14.04
N PRO A 4 8.10 -5.72 -12.77
CA PRO A 4 6.94 -6.52 -12.42
C PRO A 4 5.66 -5.76 -12.78
N PRO A 5 4.60 -6.46 -13.23
CA PRO A 5 3.32 -5.85 -13.55
C PRO A 5 2.78 -5.11 -12.31
N THR A 6 2.29 -3.89 -12.53
CA THR A 6 1.80 -3.01 -11.46
C THR A 6 0.30 -3.22 -11.29
N PRO A 7 -0.21 -3.37 -10.06
CA PRO A 7 -1.64 -3.62 -9.84
C PRO A 7 -2.56 -2.46 -10.24
N THR A 8 -3.82 -2.79 -10.50
CA THR A 8 -4.95 -1.93 -10.95
C THR A 8 -5.42 -0.90 -9.91
N THR A 9 -4.72 -0.71 -8.78
CA THR A 9 -4.70 0.59 -8.06
C THR A 9 -4.10 1.66 -8.98
N HIS A 10 -4.90 2.03 -9.99
CA HIS A 10 -4.52 2.90 -11.07
C HIS A 10 -4.24 4.30 -10.52
N LEU A 11 -3.05 4.79 -10.85
CA LEU A 11 -2.43 6.07 -10.47
C LEU A 11 -1.65 6.01 -9.16
N LEU A 12 -0.69 5.07 -9.06
CA LEU A 12 0.52 5.41 -8.32
C LEU A 12 1.09 6.71 -8.93
N PRO A 13 1.45 7.70 -8.10
CA PRO A 13 2.00 8.96 -8.59
C PRO A 13 3.31 8.71 -9.34
N LYS A 14 3.55 9.52 -10.38
CA LYS A 14 4.82 9.51 -11.11
C LYS A 14 5.83 10.35 -10.34
N GLY A 15 6.91 9.73 -9.89
CA GLY A 15 8.00 10.41 -9.19
C GLY A 15 7.96 10.24 -7.66
N PRO A 16 8.86 10.92 -6.93
CA PRO A 16 8.92 10.84 -5.49
C PRO A 16 7.65 11.40 -4.85
N VAL A 17 7.22 10.79 -3.74
CA VAL A 17 6.10 11.29 -2.92
C VAL A 17 6.58 11.72 -1.54
N THR A 18 5.80 12.57 -0.90
CA THR A 18 5.91 12.88 0.52
C THR A 18 5.15 11.86 1.37
N LEU A 19 5.45 11.81 2.67
CA LEU A 19 4.72 10.97 3.62
C LEU A 19 3.22 11.30 3.66
N ALA A 20 2.88 12.59 3.59
CA ALA A 20 1.49 13.05 3.56
C ALA A 20 0.74 12.54 2.32
N GLU A 21 1.38 12.56 1.15
CA GLU A 21 0.81 12.02 -0.09
C GLU A 21 0.65 10.50 -0.03
N SER A 22 1.59 9.79 0.58
CA SER A 22 1.47 8.34 0.81
C SER A 22 0.26 8.00 1.69
N TYR A 23 0.05 8.72 2.79
CA TYR A 23 -1.16 8.55 3.62
C TYR A 23 -2.44 8.90 2.85
N ALA A 24 -2.41 9.97 2.05
CA ALA A 24 -3.55 10.39 1.24
C ALA A 24 -3.90 9.33 0.18
N LEU A 25 -2.90 8.71 -0.46
CA LEU A 25 -3.06 7.61 -1.40
C LEU A 25 -3.72 6.40 -0.73
N CYS A 26 -3.21 5.98 0.43
CA CYS A 26 -3.78 4.85 1.18
C CYS A 26 -5.23 5.11 1.60
N LYS A 27 -5.56 6.36 1.97
CA LYS A 27 -6.94 6.79 2.23
C LYS A 27 -7.82 6.72 0.98
N GLN A 28 -7.31 7.07 -0.20
CA GLN A 28 -8.05 6.95 -1.46
C GLN A 28 -8.34 5.48 -1.79
N PHE A 29 -7.37 4.58 -1.59
CA PHE A 29 -7.58 3.13 -1.77
C PHE A 29 -8.71 2.63 -0.86
N ASN A 30 -8.67 3.00 0.42
CA ASN A 30 -9.71 2.66 1.38
C ASN A 30 -11.09 3.21 0.98
N LYS A 31 -11.16 4.49 0.60
CA LYS A 31 -12.42 5.12 0.16
C LYS A 31 -13.02 4.44 -1.08
N ARG A 32 -12.18 3.98 -2.02
CA ARG A 32 -12.63 3.41 -3.30
C ARG A 32 -13.00 1.94 -3.21
N HIS A 33 -12.23 1.14 -2.46
CA HIS A 33 -12.36 -0.32 -2.45
C HIS A 33 -12.99 -0.87 -1.16
N GLY A 34 -12.97 -0.10 -0.06
CA GLY A 34 -13.39 -0.54 1.26
C GLY A 34 -14.43 0.37 1.87
N THR A 35 -15.52 0.69 1.15
CA THR A 35 -16.51 1.70 1.57
C THR A 35 -17.01 1.49 3.01
N THR A 36 -17.37 0.26 3.40
CA THR A 36 -17.76 -0.06 4.78
C THR A 36 -16.62 0.20 5.76
N TYR A 37 -15.43 -0.31 5.47
CA TYR A 37 -14.24 -0.15 6.32
C TYR A 37 -13.84 1.34 6.46
N TYR A 38 -13.92 2.12 5.37
CA TYR A 38 -13.69 3.55 5.36
C TYR A 38 -14.64 4.29 6.31
N TRP A 39 -15.94 3.95 6.31
CA TRP A 39 -16.88 4.54 7.25
C TRP A 39 -16.61 4.09 8.69
N SER A 40 -16.27 2.82 8.92
CA SER A 40 -15.87 2.33 10.24
C SER A 40 -14.65 3.07 10.80
N THR A 41 -13.65 3.41 9.97
CA THR A 41 -12.49 4.19 10.44
C THR A 41 -12.84 5.57 10.97
N LYS A 42 -14.01 6.13 10.63
CA LYS A 42 -14.45 7.43 11.17
C LYS A 42 -14.80 7.38 12.66
N VAL A 43 -15.08 6.20 13.20
CA VAL A 43 -15.36 6.00 14.64
C VAL A 43 -14.10 6.16 15.48
N LEU A 44 -12.92 5.94 14.90
CA LEU A 44 -11.64 6.04 15.61
C LEU A 44 -11.25 7.49 15.93
N PRO A 45 -10.38 7.71 16.94
CA PRO A 45 -9.77 9.02 17.21
C PRO A 45 -9.08 9.60 15.96
N PRO A 46 -9.17 10.92 15.70
CA PRO A 46 -8.65 11.53 14.48
C PRO A 46 -7.17 11.24 14.18
N ASP A 47 -6.33 11.11 15.21
CA ASP A 47 -4.90 10.81 15.12
C ASP A 47 -4.63 9.37 14.66
N LYS A 48 -5.56 8.42 14.90
CA LYS A 48 -5.40 7.01 14.52
C LYS A 48 -5.86 6.71 13.09
N ARG A 49 -6.77 7.52 12.53
CA ARG A 49 -7.38 7.26 11.22
C ARG A 49 -6.36 7.15 10.07
N PRO A 50 -5.33 8.02 9.96
CA PRO A 50 -4.34 7.92 8.89
C PRO A 50 -3.60 6.59 8.90
N HIS A 51 -3.23 6.10 10.08
CA HIS A 51 -2.55 4.82 10.28
C HIS A 51 -3.40 3.63 9.85
N VAL A 52 -4.71 3.68 10.13
CA VAL A 52 -5.63 2.62 9.67
C VAL A 52 -5.83 2.66 8.15
N HIS A 53 -5.84 3.85 7.55
CA HIS A 53 -5.83 3.96 6.10
C HIS A 53 -4.54 3.39 5.49
N ALA A 54 -3.38 3.63 6.10
CA ALA A 54 -2.10 3.07 5.65
C ALA A 54 -2.08 1.54 5.69
N LEU A 55 -2.56 0.92 6.77
CA LEU A 55 -2.72 -0.54 6.87
C LEU A 55 -3.65 -1.07 5.78
N TYR A 56 -4.80 -0.42 5.57
CA TYR A 56 -5.72 -0.82 4.50
C TYR A 56 -5.05 -0.71 3.12
N GLY A 57 -4.36 0.40 2.84
CA GLY A 57 -3.69 0.64 1.57
C GLY A 57 -2.63 -0.42 1.26
N PHE A 58 -1.86 -0.82 2.27
CA PHE A 58 -0.89 -1.91 2.16
C PHE A 58 -1.54 -3.25 1.80
N CYS A 59 -2.57 -3.67 2.56
CA CYS A 59 -3.24 -4.94 2.30
C CYS A 59 -3.94 -4.93 0.93
N ARG A 60 -4.64 -3.83 0.60
CA ARG A 60 -5.34 -3.74 -0.69
C ARG A 60 -4.38 -3.82 -1.87
N TYR A 61 -3.21 -3.21 -1.76
CA TYR A 61 -2.20 -3.31 -2.81
C TYR A 61 -1.68 -4.75 -2.98
N ALA A 62 -1.50 -5.49 -1.88
CA ALA A 62 -1.16 -6.91 -1.94
C ALA A 62 -2.27 -7.76 -2.57
N ASP A 63 -3.54 -7.48 -2.24
CA ASP A 63 -4.69 -8.17 -2.87
C ASP A 63 -4.73 -7.90 -4.37
N ASP A 64 -4.51 -6.65 -4.81
CA ASP A 64 -4.49 -6.30 -6.23
C ASP A 64 -3.35 -7.02 -6.99
N ILE A 65 -2.21 -7.29 -6.34
CA ILE A 65 -1.15 -8.15 -6.90
C ILE A 65 -1.70 -9.57 -7.15
N VAL A 66 -2.46 -10.13 -6.22
CA VAL A 66 -2.94 -11.51 -6.37
C VAL A 66 -4.09 -11.58 -7.37
N ASP A 67 -5.03 -10.64 -7.31
CA ASP A 67 -6.30 -10.73 -8.03
C ASP A 67 -6.26 -10.05 -9.40
N ASP A 68 -5.54 -8.94 -9.57
CA ASP A 68 -5.74 -7.98 -10.67
C ASP A 68 -4.47 -7.64 -11.47
N LEU A 69 -3.50 -8.58 -11.57
CA LEU A 69 -2.30 -8.42 -12.42
C LEU A 69 -2.52 -8.69 -13.92
N GLY A 70 -3.77 -8.82 -14.39
CA GLY A 70 -4.08 -9.22 -15.76
C GLY A 70 -3.76 -10.70 -16.05
N PRO A 71 -3.71 -11.17 -17.30
CA PRO A 71 -3.52 -12.60 -17.64
C PRO A 71 -2.04 -13.04 -17.51
N VAL A 72 -1.46 -12.91 -16.32
CA VAL A 72 -0.09 -13.36 -16.02
C VAL A 72 -0.08 -14.76 -15.39
N PRO A 73 0.98 -15.56 -15.61
CA PRO A 73 1.20 -16.83 -14.92
C PRO A 73 1.22 -16.68 -13.40
N VAL A 74 0.82 -17.74 -12.69
CA VAL A 74 0.81 -17.77 -11.21
C VAL A 74 2.20 -17.44 -10.63
N ALA A 75 3.26 -17.99 -11.21
CA ALA A 75 4.63 -17.73 -10.78
C ALA A 75 5.03 -16.24 -10.83
N GLU A 76 4.49 -15.47 -11.79
CA GLU A 76 4.74 -14.04 -11.87
C GLU A 76 4.01 -13.26 -10.77
N ARG A 77 2.79 -13.69 -10.40
CA ARG A 77 2.05 -13.12 -9.26
C ARG A 77 2.77 -13.39 -7.94
N GLU A 78 3.21 -14.63 -7.75
CA GLU A 78 3.98 -15.05 -6.57
C GLU A 78 5.27 -14.22 -6.45
N ALA A 79 6.01 -14.06 -7.55
CA ALA A 79 7.22 -13.25 -7.58
C ALA A 79 6.93 -11.76 -7.28
N ALA A 80 5.84 -11.21 -7.81
CA ALA A 80 5.44 -9.82 -7.53
C ALA A 80 5.06 -9.62 -6.06
N LEU A 81 4.30 -10.54 -5.47
CA LEU A 81 3.91 -10.49 -4.07
C LEU A 81 5.12 -10.66 -3.14
N ALA A 82 5.98 -11.62 -3.43
CA ALA A 82 7.24 -11.81 -2.70
C ALA A 82 8.11 -10.56 -2.78
N SER A 83 8.27 -9.98 -3.96
CA SER A 83 9.01 -8.72 -4.14
C SER A 83 8.41 -7.57 -3.33
N PHE A 84 7.08 -7.44 -3.26
CA PHE A 84 6.42 -6.41 -2.45
C PHE A 84 6.70 -6.61 -0.96
N GLY A 85 6.60 -7.84 -0.46
CA GLY A 85 6.94 -8.18 0.93
C GLY A 85 8.41 -7.90 1.27
N GLU A 86 9.34 -8.28 0.40
CA GLU A 86 10.76 -8.00 0.59
C GLU A 86 11.07 -6.50 0.63
N ARG A 87 10.42 -5.70 -0.24
CA ARG A 87 10.53 -4.24 -0.18
C ARG A 87 10.04 -3.69 1.16
N PHE A 88 8.89 -4.16 1.64
CA PHE A 88 8.36 -3.74 2.94
C PHE A 88 9.34 -4.02 4.08
N PHE A 89 9.84 -5.26 4.21
CA PHE A 89 10.76 -5.61 5.30
C PHE A 89 12.10 -4.88 5.19
N ARG A 90 12.62 -4.70 3.96
CA ARG A 90 13.84 -3.92 3.74
C ARG A 90 13.65 -2.46 4.19
N ASP A 91 12.57 -1.83 3.78
CA ASP A 91 12.32 -0.41 4.07
C ASP A 91 12.00 -0.20 5.56
N LEU A 92 11.32 -1.16 6.19
CA LEU A 92 11.10 -1.15 7.64
C LEU A 92 12.42 -1.20 8.42
N ARG A 93 13.36 -2.05 7.99
CA ARG A 93 14.73 -2.09 8.56
C ARG A 93 15.52 -0.81 8.31
N ALA A 94 15.37 -0.21 7.12
CA ALA A 94 16.01 1.07 6.78
C ALA A 94 15.42 2.27 7.55
N GLY A 95 14.17 2.13 8.02
CA GLY A 95 13.47 3.13 8.79
C GLY A 95 12.69 4.16 7.97
N SER A 96 12.70 4.04 6.65
CA SER A 96 11.92 4.84 5.71
C SER A 96 11.71 4.08 4.40
N SER A 97 10.73 4.51 3.60
CA SER A 97 10.48 3.97 2.26
C SER A 97 10.30 5.12 1.28
N SER A 98 10.69 4.90 0.02
CA SER A 98 10.38 5.78 -1.10
C SER A 98 9.23 5.26 -1.97
N ASP A 99 8.68 4.09 -1.65
CA ASP A 99 7.54 3.50 -2.34
C ASP A 99 6.25 4.22 -1.88
N PRO A 100 5.40 4.68 -2.84
CA PRO A 100 4.23 5.49 -2.50
C PRO A 100 3.22 4.83 -1.56
N VAL A 101 3.15 3.50 -1.53
CA VAL A 101 2.25 2.76 -0.65
C VAL A 101 2.96 2.37 0.64
N LEU A 102 4.22 1.93 0.54
CA LEU A 102 4.95 1.43 1.72
C LEU A 102 5.34 2.53 2.70
N MET A 103 5.58 3.77 2.24
CA MET A 103 6.02 4.87 3.09
C MET A 103 5.09 5.13 4.29
N ALA A 104 3.77 5.16 4.08
CA ALA A 104 2.81 5.37 5.16
C ALA A 104 2.73 4.19 6.14
N VAL A 105 2.80 2.94 5.67
CA VAL A 105 2.73 1.78 6.56
C VAL A 105 4.05 1.58 7.33
N VAL A 106 5.20 1.85 6.71
CA VAL A 106 6.50 1.84 7.41
C VAL A 106 6.53 2.91 8.50
N ASP A 107 6.09 4.13 8.22
CA ASP A 107 5.96 5.18 9.25
C ASP A 107 4.98 4.77 10.36
N THR A 108 3.86 4.15 10.01
CA THR A 108 2.87 3.65 10.98
C THR A 108 3.46 2.60 11.91
N VAL A 109 4.11 1.56 11.36
CA VAL A 109 4.72 0.46 12.15
C VAL A 109 5.86 0.96 13.03
N ARG A 110 6.54 2.05 12.66
CA ARG A 110 7.61 2.62 13.51
C ARG A 110 7.09 3.49 14.65
N LYS A 111 5.86 3.98 14.55
CA LYS A 111 5.23 4.86 15.56
C LYS A 111 4.56 4.10 16.69
N PHE A 112 4.27 2.81 16.52
CA PHE A 112 3.54 1.95 17.45
C PHE A 112 4.33 0.67 17.70
#